data_AF-A0A9Q8P351-F1
#
_entry.id   AF-A0A9Q8P351-F1
#
_cell.length_a   1.000
_cell.length_b   1.000
_cell.length_c   1.000
_cell.angle_alpha   90.00
_cell.angle_beta   90.00
_cell.angle_gamma   90.00
#
_symmetry.space_group_name_H-M   'P 1'
#
loop_
_entity.id
_entity.type
_entity.pdbx_description
1 polymer ?
#
loop_
_entity_poly.entity_id
_entity_poly.type
_entity_poly.pdbx_seq_one_letter_code
_entity_poly.pdbx_strand_id
1 'polypeptide(L)'
;MATTSCVAEANQACPPHPFSQNRFETRDDVIAACSSLLDPLESGFSPECALVRVGSTGTRSQIEGFARPLWGLAPLLAGGTDYKNAHLFIKGLASGTNPEGPEFWGAMQDLDQRMVESCPIGWTLAIAGKHFWDPLTEQEKTNVSKWIGSMNDKEMPNTNWLWFRVFANLGLKANNAHYSHNQIEADMDHLDTFHRGDGWSNDGPEGYTQMDYYSGSFAIQYLQLLYSKLAADFDQARASEYRKRARSYALDFVHYQAPEGHSIPFGRSLTYRFATIAFWTLLHTLMSSLLRL
;
A
#
# COMPACT_ATOMS: atom_id res chain seq x y z
N MET A 1 -36.33 -27.20 3.98
CA MET A 1 -36.71 -25.77 3.92
C MET A 1 -35.47 -24.99 3.56
N ALA A 2 -35.52 -24.09 2.58
CA ALA A 2 -34.40 -23.18 2.31
C ALA A 2 -34.17 -22.32 3.55
N THR A 3 -32.92 -22.21 4.01
CA THR A 3 -32.58 -21.37 5.15
C THR A 3 -32.71 -19.90 4.77
N THR A 4 -32.89 -19.01 5.76
CA THR A 4 -32.89 -17.56 5.53
C THR A 4 -31.62 -17.08 4.82
N SER A 5 -30.48 -17.77 5.05
CA SER A 5 -29.23 -17.52 4.32
C SER A 5 -29.36 -17.79 2.83
N CYS A 6 -29.93 -18.94 2.44
CA CYS A 6 -30.12 -19.29 1.02
C CYS A 6 -31.08 -18.32 0.32
N VAL A 7 -32.11 -17.82 1.03
CA VAL A 7 -33.02 -16.80 0.48
C VAL A 7 -32.33 -15.45 0.33
N ALA A 8 -31.47 -15.06 1.28
CA ALA A 8 -30.69 -13.83 1.19
C ALA A 8 -29.65 -13.86 0.06
N GLU A 9 -28.97 -14.99 -0.14
CA GLU A 9 -28.04 -15.21 -1.26
C GLU A 9 -28.74 -15.20 -2.61
N ALA A 10 -29.96 -15.75 -2.70
CA ALA A 10 -30.76 -15.72 -3.92
C ALA A 10 -31.36 -14.33 -4.23
N ASN A 11 -31.41 -13.42 -3.24
CA ASN A 11 -32.02 -12.09 -3.36
C ASN A 11 -30.97 -10.97 -3.52
N GLN A 12 -29.84 -11.27 -4.18
CA GLN A 12 -28.83 -10.26 -4.49
C GLN A 12 -29.27 -9.41 -5.70
N ALA A 13 -29.17 -8.08 -5.58
CA ALA A 13 -29.54 -7.15 -6.64
C ALA A 13 -28.60 -7.20 -7.87
N CYS A 14 -27.44 -7.83 -7.73
CA CYS A 14 -26.46 -8.04 -8.78
C CYS A 14 -25.77 -9.41 -8.60
N PRO A 15 -25.22 -9.99 -9.67
CA PRO A 15 -24.39 -11.18 -9.55
C PRO A 15 -23.23 -10.95 -8.56
N PRO A 16 -22.80 -11.98 -7.81
CA PRO A 16 -21.63 -11.86 -6.93
C PRO A 16 -20.40 -11.39 -7.72
N HIS A 17 -19.63 -10.48 -7.14
CA HIS A 17 -18.40 -9.98 -7.76
C HIS A 17 -17.40 -11.14 -7.94
N PRO A 18 -16.66 -11.24 -9.06
CA PRO A 18 -15.72 -12.35 -9.31
C PRO A 18 -14.68 -12.56 -8.20
N PHE A 19 -14.19 -11.48 -7.59
CA PHE A 19 -13.33 -11.52 -6.40
C PHE A 19 -13.91 -12.41 -5.28
N SER A 20 -15.20 -12.29 -4.99
CA SER A 20 -15.87 -13.03 -3.90
C SER A 20 -16.14 -14.49 -4.23
N GLN A 21 -16.08 -14.86 -5.51
CA GLN A 21 -16.24 -16.24 -5.98
C GLN A 21 -14.89 -16.95 -6.18
N ASN A 22 -13.79 -16.24 -5.98
CA ASN A 22 -12.45 -16.75 -6.21
C ASN A 22 -12.02 -17.70 -5.07
N ARG A 23 -11.39 -18.82 -5.43
CA ARG A 23 -10.98 -19.87 -4.48
C ARG A 23 -9.59 -19.62 -3.87
N PHE A 24 -8.78 -18.76 -4.48
CA PHE A 24 -7.43 -18.41 -4.05
C PHE A 24 -6.50 -19.63 -3.85
N GLU A 25 -6.58 -20.63 -4.74
CA GLU A 25 -5.78 -21.86 -4.65
C GLU A 25 -4.45 -21.73 -5.41
N THR A 26 -4.42 -20.92 -6.47
CA THR A 26 -3.28 -20.76 -7.36
C THR A 26 -2.84 -19.30 -7.52
N ARG A 27 -1.65 -19.10 -8.10
CA ARG A 27 -1.18 -17.76 -8.50
C ARG A 27 -2.15 -17.10 -9.49
N ASP A 28 -2.70 -17.88 -10.42
CA ASP A 28 -3.62 -17.38 -11.45
C ASP A 28 -4.96 -16.97 -10.84
N ASP A 29 -5.42 -17.66 -9.80
CA ASP A 29 -6.59 -17.24 -9.01
C ASP A 29 -6.37 -15.86 -8.38
N VAL A 30 -5.21 -15.63 -7.76
CA VAL A 30 -4.87 -14.32 -7.16
C VAL A 30 -4.81 -13.23 -8.23
N ILE A 31 -4.26 -13.53 -9.40
CA ILE A 31 -4.20 -12.61 -10.56
C ILE A 31 -5.61 -12.25 -11.03
N ALA A 32 -6.49 -13.25 -11.19
CA ALA A 32 -7.86 -13.05 -11.63
C ALA A 32 -8.65 -12.23 -10.60
N ALA A 33 -8.48 -12.53 -9.31
CA ALA A 33 -9.11 -11.77 -8.22
C ALA A 33 -8.66 -10.29 -8.25
N CYS A 34 -7.35 -10.03 -8.32
CA CYS A 34 -6.82 -8.67 -8.39
C CYS A 34 -7.30 -7.93 -9.64
N SER A 35 -7.23 -8.58 -10.81
CA SER A 35 -7.70 -7.99 -12.08
C SER A 35 -9.18 -7.64 -12.02
N SER A 36 -10.01 -8.49 -11.41
CA SER A 36 -11.45 -8.22 -11.27
C SER A 36 -11.77 -6.98 -10.42
N LEU A 37 -10.87 -6.59 -9.50
CA LEU A 37 -11.00 -5.36 -8.72
C LEU A 37 -10.51 -4.13 -9.50
N LEU A 38 -9.53 -4.32 -10.41
CA LEU A 38 -8.95 -3.24 -11.20
C LEU A 38 -9.77 -2.93 -12.46
N ASP A 39 -10.39 -3.93 -13.08
CA ASP A 39 -11.12 -3.80 -14.34
C ASP A 39 -12.23 -2.72 -14.31
N PRO A 40 -13.09 -2.62 -13.26
CA PRO A 40 -14.15 -1.62 -13.22
C PRO A 40 -13.64 -0.17 -13.16
N LEU A 41 -12.39 0.04 -12.77
CA LEU A 41 -11.79 1.37 -12.63
C LEU A 41 -11.60 2.07 -13.97
N GLU A 42 -11.53 1.32 -15.08
CA GLU A 42 -11.39 1.86 -16.44
C GLU A 42 -12.43 2.95 -16.73
N SER A 43 -13.68 2.70 -16.33
CA SER A 43 -14.80 3.64 -16.50
C SER A 43 -14.73 4.89 -15.63
N GLY A 44 -13.86 4.87 -14.61
CA GLY A 44 -13.73 5.92 -13.61
C GLY A 44 -12.58 6.89 -13.89
N PHE A 45 -11.70 6.60 -14.85
CA PHE A 45 -10.57 7.47 -15.17
C PHE A 45 -11.03 8.82 -15.76
N SER A 46 -10.34 9.88 -15.35
CA SER A 46 -10.43 11.20 -15.98
C SER A 46 -9.80 11.21 -17.38
N PRO A 47 -10.07 12.23 -18.22
CA PRO A 47 -9.52 12.32 -19.58
C PRO A 47 -7.99 12.15 -19.69
N GLU A 48 -7.22 12.74 -18.77
CA GLU A 48 -5.77 12.56 -18.69
C GLU A 48 -5.32 11.47 -17.71
N CYS A 49 -6.28 10.69 -17.21
CA CYS A 49 -6.14 9.52 -16.36
C CYS A 49 -5.50 9.78 -14.98
N ALA A 50 -5.28 11.04 -14.59
CA ALA A 50 -4.66 11.36 -13.31
C ALA A 50 -5.58 11.06 -12.11
N LEU A 51 -6.88 10.93 -12.36
CA LEU A 51 -7.92 10.83 -11.33
C LEU A 51 -8.80 9.62 -11.63
N VAL A 52 -9.23 8.92 -10.59
CA VAL A 52 -10.15 7.76 -10.73
C VAL A 52 -11.34 7.95 -9.79
N ARG A 53 -12.54 8.00 -10.36
CA ARG A 53 -13.78 8.09 -9.60
C ARG A 53 -14.30 6.70 -9.24
N VAL A 54 -14.24 6.35 -7.96
CA VAL A 54 -14.79 5.09 -7.43
C VAL A 54 -16.14 5.36 -6.76
N GLY A 55 -17.23 5.08 -7.49
CA GLY A 55 -18.61 5.23 -6.98
C GLY A 55 -19.08 6.68 -6.81
N SER A 56 -20.28 6.84 -6.24
CA SER A 56 -20.98 8.13 -6.07
C SER A 56 -21.21 8.56 -4.61
N THR A 57 -20.86 7.71 -3.65
CA THR A 57 -21.23 7.87 -2.23
C THR A 57 -20.08 8.25 -1.31
N GLY A 58 -18.86 8.45 -1.83
CA GLY A 58 -17.68 8.85 -1.04
C GLY A 58 -17.18 10.24 -1.41
N THR A 59 -16.99 11.10 -0.40
CA THR A 59 -16.47 12.48 -0.51
C THR A 59 -14.93 12.57 -0.53
N ARG A 60 -14.23 11.58 -1.08
CA ARG A 60 -12.76 11.46 -0.91
C ARG A 60 -11.98 11.89 -2.17
N SER A 61 -10.79 12.47 -1.95
CA SER A 61 -9.94 13.09 -2.97
C SER A 61 -9.70 12.13 -4.15
N GLN A 62 -9.92 12.59 -5.38
CA GLN A 62 -9.86 11.74 -6.59
C GLN A 62 -8.47 11.11 -6.84
N ILE A 63 -7.40 11.65 -6.24
CA ILE A 63 -6.06 11.03 -6.19
C ILE A 63 -6.05 9.70 -5.41
N GLU A 64 -6.88 9.55 -4.38
CA GLU A 64 -6.99 8.30 -3.63
C GLU A 64 -7.48 7.16 -4.53
N GLY A 65 -8.48 7.45 -5.37
CA GLY A 65 -8.97 6.48 -6.35
C GLY A 65 -7.89 6.02 -7.33
N PHE A 66 -6.94 6.91 -7.66
CA PHE A 66 -5.78 6.56 -8.51
C PHE A 66 -4.73 5.75 -7.73
N ALA A 67 -4.38 6.19 -6.53
CA ALA A 67 -3.22 5.70 -5.80
C ALA A 67 -3.47 4.36 -5.08
N ARG A 68 -4.66 4.15 -4.51
CA ARG A 68 -4.96 2.93 -3.73
C ARG A 68 -4.92 1.63 -4.55
N PRO A 69 -5.42 1.58 -5.80
CA PRO A 69 -5.28 0.40 -6.66
C PRO A 69 -3.84 -0.05 -6.90
N LEU A 70 -2.86 0.85 -6.77
CA LEU A 70 -1.45 0.53 -6.98
C LEU A 70 -0.92 -0.52 -6.00
N TRP A 71 -1.52 -0.68 -4.81
CA TRP A 71 -1.18 -1.76 -3.89
C TRP A 71 -1.40 -3.16 -4.47
N GLY A 72 -2.35 -3.31 -5.40
CA GLY A 72 -2.57 -4.55 -6.16
C GLY A 72 -1.84 -4.57 -7.50
N LEU A 73 -1.89 -3.46 -8.25
CA LEU A 73 -1.32 -3.38 -9.59
C LEU A 73 0.21 -3.52 -9.59
N ALA A 74 0.92 -2.86 -8.67
CA ALA A 74 2.38 -2.88 -8.69
C ALA A 74 2.96 -4.28 -8.45
N PRO A 75 2.51 -5.06 -7.44
CA PRO A 75 2.93 -6.45 -7.28
C PRO A 75 2.53 -7.36 -8.45
N LEU A 76 1.40 -7.10 -9.10
CA LEU A 76 0.94 -7.86 -10.27
C LEU A 76 1.95 -7.73 -11.42
N LEU A 77 2.34 -6.50 -11.76
CA LEU A 77 3.33 -6.21 -12.80
C LEU A 77 4.74 -6.68 -12.40
N ALA A 78 5.16 -6.40 -11.17
CA ALA A 78 6.46 -6.83 -10.66
C ALA A 78 6.59 -8.37 -10.62
N GLY A 79 5.47 -9.07 -10.45
CA GLY A 79 5.38 -10.52 -10.51
C GLY A 79 5.40 -11.10 -11.93
N GLY A 80 5.51 -10.27 -12.97
CA GLY A 80 5.60 -10.68 -14.37
C GLY A 80 4.25 -10.90 -15.06
N THR A 81 3.15 -10.42 -14.49
CA THR A 81 1.84 -10.48 -15.14
C THR A 81 1.57 -9.19 -15.89
N ASP A 82 1.23 -9.29 -17.18
CA ASP A 82 0.79 -8.15 -17.97
C ASP A 82 -0.68 -7.82 -17.66
N TYR A 83 -0.93 -6.59 -17.21
CA TYR A 83 -2.28 -6.07 -16.99
C TYR A 83 -2.66 -5.10 -18.10
N LYS A 84 -3.73 -5.40 -18.84
CA LYS A 84 -4.17 -4.65 -20.05
C LYS A 84 -4.28 -3.13 -19.84
N ASN A 85 -4.73 -2.70 -18.66
CA ASN A 85 -5.02 -1.30 -18.35
C ASN A 85 -3.89 -0.61 -17.56
N ALA A 86 -2.71 -1.22 -17.47
CA ALA A 86 -1.56 -0.62 -16.78
C ALA A 86 -1.17 0.75 -17.38
N HIS A 87 -1.32 0.90 -18.69
CA HIS A 87 -1.02 2.15 -19.42
C HIS A 87 -1.84 3.36 -18.93
N LEU A 88 -3.07 3.16 -18.43
CA LEU A 88 -3.90 4.23 -17.87
C LEU A 88 -3.27 4.80 -16.59
N PHE A 89 -2.72 3.93 -15.74
CA PHE A 89 -2.04 4.35 -14.51
C PHE A 89 -0.71 5.06 -14.78
N ILE A 90 0.03 4.60 -15.80
CA ILE A 90 1.29 5.25 -16.22
C ILE A 90 1.00 6.65 -16.76
N LYS A 91 0.00 6.79 -17.66
CA LYS A 91 -0.48 8.09 -18.14
C LYS A 91 -0.93 8.98 -16.98
N GLY A 92 -1.71 8.43 -16.05
CA GLY A 92 -2.20 9.17 -14.90
C GLY A 92 -1.11 9.69 -13.96
N LEU A 93 -0.04 8.93 -13.75
CA LEU A 93 1.12 9.38 -12.97
C LEU A 93 1.80 10.59 -13.63
N ALA A 94 2.03 10.51 -14.95
CA ALA A 94 2.63 11.61 -15.72
C ALA A 94 1.75 12.87 -15.70
N SER A 95 0.46 12.71 -15.99
CA SER A 95 -0.51 13.81 -15.99
C SER A 95 -0.70 14.44 -14.61
N GLY A 96 -0.85 13.61 -13.57
CA GLY A 96 -1.11 14.06 -12.20
C GLY A 96 0.06 14.81 -11.56
N THR A 97 1.29 14.56 -12.03
CA THR A 97 2.49 15.24 -11.55
C THR A 97 2.92 16.42 -12.42
N ASN A 98 2.27 16.66 -13.57
CA ASN A 98 2.58 17.77 -14.45
C ASN A 98 2.00 19.10 -13.92
N PRO A 99 2.82 20.06 -13.46
CA PRO A 99 2.34 21.31 -12.88
C PRO A 99 1.62 22.25 -13.86
N GLU A 100 1.82 22.06 -15.17
CA GLU A 100 1.16 22.84 -16.22
C GLU A 100 -0.11 22.15 -16.74
N GLY A 101 -0.36 20.91 -16.31
CA GLY A 101 -1.46 20.08 -16.78
C GLY A 101 -2.80 20.42 -16.12
N PRO A 102 -3.93 20.22 -16.83
CA PRO A 102 -5.26 20.49 -16.30
C PRO A 102 -5.68 19.53 -15.16
N GLU A 103 -5.03 18.36 -15.06
CA GLU A 103 -5.27 17.37 -14.01
C GLU A 103 -4.14 17.26 -12.99
N PHE A 104 -3.31 18.31 -12.87
CA PHE A 104 -2.28 18.38 -11.84
C PHE A 104 -2.88 18.15 -10.45
N TRP A 105 -2.30 17.25 -9.66
CA TRP A 105 -2.73 16.99 -8.29
C TRP A 105 -2.51 18.16 -7.33
N GLY A 106 -1.83 19.21 -7.78
CA GLY A 106 -1.47 20.37 -6.98
C GLY A 106 -0.22 20.14 -6.12
N ALA A 107 0.34 21.23 -5.62
CA ALA A 107 1.49 21.19 -4.71
C ALA A 107 1.07 20.77 -3.30
N MET A 108 1.82 19.83 -2.71
CA MET A 108 1.59 19.36 -1.34
C MET A 108 1.76 20.49 -0.31
N GLN A 109 0.88 20.49 0.68
CA GLN A 109 0.93 21.40 1.84
C GLN A 109 1.26 20.61 3.10
N ASP A 110 1.41 21.31 4.22
CA ASP A 110 1.55 20.66 5.52
C ASP A 110 0.31 19.80 5.84
N LEU A 111 0.53 18.61 6.41
CA LEU A 111 -0.54 17.70 6.87
C LEU A 111 -1.52 17.28 5.75
N ASP A 112 -1.00 17.03 4.55
CA ASP A 112 -1.80 16.87 3.34
C ASP A 112 -2.08 15.40 2.96
N GLN A 113 -3.31 15.10 2.55
CA GLN A 113 -3.71 13.76 2.09
C GLN A 113 -2.84 13.24 0.94
N ARG A 114 -2.30 14.10 0.08
CA ARG A 114 -1.40 13.72 -1.03
C ARG A 114 -0.12 13.06 -0.54
N MET A 115 0.32 13.36 0.68
CA MET A 115 1.44 12.68 1.31
C MET A 115 1.12 11.21 1.60
N VAL A 116 -0.12 10.91 2.02
CA VAL A 116 -0.59 9.55 2.25
C VAL A 116 -0.61 8.76 0.94
N GLU A 117 -1.16 9.37 -0.11
CA GLU A 117 -1.25 8.74 -1.44
C GLU A 117 0.11 8.60 -2.13
N SER A 118 1.15 9.29 -1.65
CA SER A 118 2.51 9.12 -2.16
C SER A 118 3.16 7.80 -1.74
N CYS A 119 2.68 7.16 -0.67
CA CYS A 119 3.18 5.85 -0.22
C CYS A 119 3.00 4.75 -1.29
N PRO A 120 1.76 4.47 -1.79
CA PRO A 120 1.58 3.48 -2.84
C PRO A 120 2.30 3.86 -4.15
N ILE A 121 2.42 5.15 -4.46
CA ILE A 121 3.21 5.61 -5.63
C ILE A 121 4.69 5.25 -5.45
N GLY A 122 5.28 5.59 -4.29
CA GLY A 122 6.66 5.26 -3.96
C GLY A 122 6.93 3.76 -3.98
N TRP A 123 6.04 2.97 -3.38
CA TRP A 123 6.09 1.50 -3.45
C TRP A 123 6.08 1.01 -4.90
N THR A 124 5.19 1.55 -5.74
CA THR A 124 5.08 1.19 -7.16
C THR A 124 6.35 1.49 -7.93
N LEU A 125 6.92 2.67 -7.73
CA LEU A 125 8.20 3.04 -8.35
C LEU A 125 9.32 2.10 -7.90
N ALA A 126 9.32 1.68 -6.63
CA ALA A 126 10.36 0.80 -6.09
C ALA A 126 10.33 -0.62 -6.68
N ILE A 127 9.14 -1.20 -6.89
CA ILE A 127 9.03 -2.61 -7.31
C ILE A 127 8.65 -2.81 -8.78
N ALA A 128 8.07 -1.80 -9.42
CA ALA A 128 7.56 -1.85 -10.79
C ALA A 128 8.11 -0.69 -11.64
N GLY A 129 9.30 -0.15 -11.30
CA GLY A 129 9.96 0.94 -12.04
C GLY A 129 10.10 0.69 -13.55
N LYS A 130 10.36 -0.55 -13.97
CA LYS A 130 10.38 -0.91 -15.40
C LYS A 130 9.09 -0.59 -16.17
N HIS A 131 7.96 -0.58 -15.47
CA HIS A 131 6.65 -0.28 -16.05
C HIS A 131 6.25 1.18 -15.81
N PHE A 132 6.54 1.72 -14.63
CA PHE A 132 6.05 3.04 -14.22
C PHE A 132 7.04 4.20 -14.38
N TRP A 133 8.33 3.90 -14.41
CA TRP A 133 9.40 4.90 -14.45
C TRP A 133 10.11 4.93 -15.80
N ASP A 134 10.55 3.76 -16.29
CA ASP A 134 11.34 3.67 -17.53
C ASP A 134 10.61 4.25 -18.77
N PRO A 135 9.28 4.07 -18.94
CA PRO A 135 8.56 4.63 -20.09
C PRO A 135 8.35 6.15 -20.03
N LEU A 136 8.59 6.79 -18.88
CA LEU A 136 8.44 8.23 -18.73
C LEU A 136 9.51 8.98 -19.51
N THR A 137 9.14 10.12 -20.09
CA THR A 137 10.08 11.10 -20.62
C THR A 137 10.91 11.72 -19.49
N GLU A 138 12.05 12.33 -19.83
CA GLU A 138 12.90 13.00 -18.83
C GLU A 138 12.18 14.16 -18.11
N GLN A 139 11.27 14.84 -18.80
CA GLN A 139 10.44 15.87 -18.19
C GLN A 139 9.43 15.27 -17.20
N GLU A 140 8.79 14.15 -17.54
CA GLU A 140 7.86 13.46 -16.64
C GLU A 140 8.58 12.90 -15.41
N LYS A 141 9.75 12.28 -15.59
CA LYS A 141 10.60 11.84 -14.45
C LYS A 141 10.97 13.00 -13.54
N THR A 142 11.29 14.16 -14.12
CA THR A 142 11.57 15.39 -13.37
C THR A 142 10.33 15.85 -12.60
N ASN A 143 9.16 15.83 -13.21
CA ASN A 143 7.89 16.22 -12.58
C ASN A 143 7.53 15.29 -11.42
N VAL A 144 7.61 13.97 -11.63
CA VAL A 144 7.38 12.97 -10.57
C VAL A 144 8.37 13.17 -9.42
N SER A 145 9.65 13.33 -9.72
CA SER A 145 10.69 13.55 -8.70
C SER A 145 10.42 14.81 -7.88
N LYS A 146 10.07 15.92 -8.53
CA LYS A 146 9.77 17.19 -7.86
C LYS A 146 8.50 17.09 -7.03
N TRP A 147 7.44 16.48 -7.55
CA TRP A 147 6.17 16.36 -6.84
C TRP A 147 6.33 15.50 -5.58
N ILE A 148 6.98 14.34 -5.69
CA ILE A 148 7.28 13.47 -4.53
C ILE A 148 8.25 14.19 -3.58
N GLY A 149 9.32 14.77 -4.09
CA GLY A 149 10.32 15.47 -3.27
C GLY A 149 9.77 16.67 -2.50
N SER A 150 8.68 17.29 -2.96
CA SER A 150 8.05 18.46 -2.33
C SER A 150 7.42 18.19 -0.95
N MET A 151 7.35 16.93 -0.51
CA MET A 151 6.88 16.61 0.84
C MET A 151 7.98 16.63 1.91
N ASN A 152 9.25 16.64 1.49
CA ASN A 152 10.37 16.43 2.42
C ASN A 152 10.62 17.60 3.37
N ASP A 153 10.20 18.82 3.01
CA ASP A 153 10.30 20.02 3.82
C ASP A 153 8.98 20.39 4.54
N LYS A 154 7.97 19.52 4.44
CA LYS A 154 6.62 19.75 4.97
C LYS A 154 6.39 19.05 6.30
N GLU A 155 5.51 19.64 7.10
CA GLU A 155 5.05 19.02 8.33
C GLU A 155 4.20 17.79 7.99
N MET A 156 4.51 16.67 8.66
CA MET A 156 3.71 15.45 8.62
C MET A 156 3.17 15.16 10.02
N PRO A 157 1.96 14.58 10.13
CA PRO A 157 1.49 14.04 11.39
C PRO A 157 2.52 13.11 11.98
N ASN A 158 2.81 13.32 13.27
CA ASN A 158 3.75 12.52 14.04
C ASN A 158 3.15 11.14 14.38
N THR A 159 2.96 10.31 13.36
CA THR A 159 2.29 9.01 13.40
C THR A 159 2.88 8.09 12.33
N ASN A 160 2.19 6.99 12.00
CA ASN A 160 2.49 6.13 10.85
C ASN A 160 2.66 6.88 9.52
N TRP A 161 2.22 8.14 9.43
CA TRP A 161 2.35 8.97 8.24
C TRP A 161 3.79 9.11 7.76
N LEU A 162 4.76 9.03 8.68
CA LEU A 162 6.18 9.06 8.34
C LEU A 162 6.59 7.89 7.42
N TRP A 163 5.93 6.73 7.51
CA TRP A 163 6.15 5.64 6.55
C TRP A 163 5.83 6.07 5.12
N PHE A 164 4.83 6.93 4.92
CA PHE A 164 4.42 7.34 3.59
C PHE A 164 5.52 8.15 2.89
N ARG A 165 6.20 9.03 3.62
CA ARG A 165 7.36 9.78 3.13
C ARG A 165 8.60 8.91 2.94
N VAL A 166 8.80 7.91 3.81
CA VAL A 166 9.86 6.90 3.61
C VAL A 166 9.65 6.17 2.29
N PHE A 167 8.48 5.55 2.06
CA PHE A 167 8.22 4.77 0.84
C PHE A 167 8.27 5.63 -0.43
N ALA A 168 7.78 6.86 -0.35
CA ALA A 168 7.91 7.85 -1.41
C ALA A 168 9.37 8.07 -1.83
N ASN A 169 10.27 8.33 -0.89
CA ASN A 169 11.69 8.52 -1.18
C ASN A 169 12.39 7.21 -1.60
N LEU A 170 11.99 6.05 -1.06
CA LEU A 170 12.50 4.75 -1.50
C LEU A 170 12.16 4.45 -2.97
N GLY A 171 10.97 4.87 -3.43
CA GLY A 171 10.58 4.81 -4.83
C GLY A 171 11.51 5.62 -5.74
N LEU A 172 11.84 6.84 -5.33
CA LEU A 172 12.81 7.68 -6.06
C LEU A 172 14.21 7.07 -6.04
N LYS A 173 14.67 6.59 -4.88
CA LYS A 173 15.97 5.91 -4.71
C LYS A 173 16.11 4.72 -5.66
N ALA A 174 15.09 3.86 -5.74
CA ALA A 174 15.11 2.66 -6.58
C ALA A 174 15.30 2.96 -8.08
N ASN A 175 14.95 4.18 -8.51
CA ASN A 175 15.04 4.64 -9.89
C ASN A 175 16.18 5.64 -10.12
N ASN A 176 17.11 5.78 -9.17
CA ASN A 176 18.23 6.73 -9.21
C ASN A 176 17.80 8.20 -9.40
N ALA A 177 16.58 8.54 -9.00
CA ALA A 177 16.10 9.91 -8.98
C ALA A 177 16.61 10.65 -7.74
N HIS A 178 16.52 11.99 -7.73
CA HIS A 178 16.87 12.77 -6.53
C HIS A 178 15.90 12.46 -5.38
N TYR A 179 16.42 12.00 -4.24
CA TYR A 179 15.65 11.71 -3.03
C TYR A 179 16.37 12.24 -1.79
N SER A 180 15.66 12.36 -0.66
CA SER A 180 16.27 12.80 0.60
C SER A 180 16.66 11.60 1.47
N HIS A 181 17.93 11.21 1.43
CA HIS A 181 18.44 10.16 2.32
C HIS A 181 18.33 10.57 3.80
N ASN A 182 18.68 11.81 4.13
CA ASN A 182 18.60 12.32 5.50
C ASN A 182 17.16 12.27 6.04
N GLN A 183 16.17 12.54 5.20
CA GLN A 183 14.76 12.46 5.62
C GLN A 183 14.31 11.02 5.85
N ILE A 184 14.76 10.07 5.01
CA ILE A 184 14.53 8.64 5.26
C ILE A 184 15.08 8.27 6.63
N GLU A 185 16.36 8.53 6.92
CA GLU A 185 16.95 8.15 8.21
C GLU A 185 16.25 8.81 9.40
N ALA A 186 15.96 10.11 9.31
CA ALA A 186 15.25 10.82 10.37
C ALA A 186 13.85 10.25 10.66
N ASP A 187 13.09 9.91 9.61
CA ASP A 187 11.78 9.29 9.76
C ASP A 187 11.89 7.87 10.32
N MET A 188 12.85 7.07 9.84
CA MET A 188 13.05 5.70 10.30
C MET A 188 13.48 5.65 11.76
N ASP A 189 14.43 6.48 12.17
CA ASP A 189 14.88 6.59 13.56
C ASP A 189 13.72 6.98 14.48
N HIS A 190 12.86 7.90 14.04
CA HIS A 190 11.70 8.33 14.80
C HIS A 190 10.61 7.25 14.86
N LEU A 191 10.33 6.58 13.74
CA LEU A 191 9.40 5.45 13.66
C LEU A 191 9.84 4.29 14.57
N ASP A 192 11.14 4.05 14.71
CA ASP A 192 11.68 3.03 15.61
C ASP A 192 11.38 3.31 17.09
N THR A 193 11.19 4.58 17.47
CA THR A 193 10.76 4.96 18.84
C THR A 193 9.34 4.52 19.16
N PHE A 194 8.52 4.18 18.16
CA PHE A 194 7.14 3.75 18.38
C PHE A 194 7.04 2.26 18.77
N HIS A 195 8.15 1.52 18.75
CA HIS A 195 8.19 0.13 19.15
C HIS A 195 7.93 -0.05 20.67
N ARG A 196 7.08 -1.02 21.02
CA ARG A 196 6.65 -1.29 22.40
C ARG A 196 7.14 -2.61 22.98
N GLY A 197 7.82 -3.43 22.18
CA GLY A 197 8.23 -4.77 22.56
C GLY A 197 7.34 -5.85 21.93
N ASP A 198 7.82 -7.09 21.95
CA ASP A 198 7.13 -8.30 21.45
C ASP A 198 6.59 -8.16 20.02
N GLY A 199 7.28 -7.36 19.22
CA GLY A 199 6.88 -7.02 17.85
C GLY A 199 5.90 -5.86 17.73
N TRP A 200 5.16 -5.49 18.78
CA TRP A 200 4.15 -4.44 18.74
C TRP A 200 4.74 -3.03 18.60
N SER A 201 4.03 -2.18 17.87
CA SER A 201 4.35 -0.77 17.68
C SER A 201 3.09 0.07 17.80
N ASN A 202 3.24 1.27 18.34
CA ASN A 202 2.20 2.28 18.37
C ASN A 202 2.01 2.93 17.00
N ASP A 203 0.83 3.51 16.80
CA ASP A 203 0.55 4.39 15.66
C ASP A 203 1.35 5.69 15.66
N GLY A 204 1.90 6.06 16.81
CA GLY A 204 2.62 7.31 17.04
C GLY A 204 3.39 7.27 18.37
N PRO A 205 3.76 8.44 18.92
CA PRO A 205 4.50 8.54 20.18
C PRO A 205 3.81 7.85 21.37
N GLU A 206 4.47 7.89 22.54
CA GLU A 206 4.07 7.11 23.72
C GLU A 206 2.59 7.28 24.17
N GLY A 207 1.94 8.40 23.89
CA GLY A 207 0.52 8.60 24.20
C GLY A 207 -0.46 7.79 23.33
N TYR A 208 -0.01 7.27 22.18
CA TYR A 208 -0.80 6.41 21.31
C TYR A 208 -0.68 4.97 21.83
N THR A 209 -1.79 4.30 22.06
CA THR A 209 -1.79 2.95 22.68
C THR A 209 -2.68 1.96 21.94
N GLN A 210 -3.07 2.32 20.71
CA GLN A 210 -4.03 1.52 19.95
C GLN A 210 -3.33 0.30 19.33
N MET A 211 -3.77 -0.89 19.76
CA MET A 211 -3.31 -2.19 19.28
C MET A 211 -4.41 -2.85 18.44
N ASP A 212 -4.97 -2.09 17.50
CA ASP A 212 -6.06 -2.55 16.62
C ASP A 212 -5.53 -3.16 15.30
N TYR A 213 -6.43 -3.66 14.46
CA TYR A 213 -6.06 -4.29 13.18
C TYR A 213 -5.34 -3.35 12.21
N TYR A 214 -5.57 -2.05 12.34
CA TYR A 214 -4.92 -1.06 11.48
C TYR A 214 -3.49 -0.84 11.94
N SER A 215 -3.28 -0.34 13.17
CA SER A 215 -1.95 -0.02 13.66
C SER A 215 -1.12 -1.27 13.91
N GLY A 216 -1.70 -2.30 14.55
CA GLY A 216 -0.98 -3.52 14.91
C GLY A 216 -0.57 -4.39 13.71
N SER A 217 -1.37 -4.43 12.62
CA SER A 217 -1.11 -5.32 11.48
C SER A 217 -0.97 -4.58 10.15
N PHE A 218 -2.07 -4.02 9.64
CA PHE A 218 -2.14 -3.61 8.24
C PHE A 218 -1.28 -2.39 7.89
N ALA A 219 -1.18 -1.40 8.78
CA ALA A 219 -0.39 -0.21 8.54
C ALA A 219 1.07 -0.42 8.97
N ILE A 220 1.34 -0.84 10.20
CA ILE A 220 2.72 -0.80 10.71
C ILE A 220 3.50 -2.06 10.36
N GLN A 221 3.04 -3.26 10.76
CA GLN A 221 3.78 -4.51 10.51
C GLN A 221 3.97 -4.76 9.02
N TYR A 222 2.92 -4.50 8.24
CA TYR A 222 3.00 -4.64 6.80
C TYR A 222 4.05 -3.70 6.20
N LEU A 223 4.04 -2.40 6.54
CA LEU A 223 5.02 -1.45 6.02
C LEU A 223 6.45 -1.75 6.52
N GLN A 224 6.65 -2.20 7.76
CA GLN A 224 7.94 -2.68 8.26
C GLN A 224 8.47 -3.86 7.44
N LEU A 225 7.62 -4.83 7.13
CA LEU A 225 8.01 -5.98 6.30
C LEU A 225 8.30 -5.57 4.85
N LEU A 226 7.50 -4.68 4.26
CA LEU A 226 7.77 -4.14 2.92
C LEU A 226 9.09 -3.36 2.89
N TYR A 227 9.37 -2.55 3.91
CA TYR A 227 10.64 -1.84 4.07
C TYR A 227 11.78 -2.84 4.15
N SER A 228 11.65 -3.89 4.97
CA SER A 228 12.69 -4.92 5.11
C SER A 228 13.02 -5.63 3.78
N LYS A 229 12.09 -5.65 2.83
CA LYS A 229 12.32 -6.18 1.48
C LYS A 229 13.11 -5.21 0.63
N LEU A 230 12.75 -3.92 0.63
CA LEU A 230 13.43 -2.89 -0.15
C LEU A 230 14.80 -2.53 0.40
N ALA A 231 14.98 -2.60 1.71
CA ALA A 231 16.17 -2.15 2.42
C ALA A 231 17.20 -3.26 2.66
N ALA A 232 16.98 -4.46 2.09
CA ALA A 232 17.82 -5.63 2.34
C ALA A 232 19.28 -5.45 1.90
N ASP A 233 19.58 -4.51 1.02
CA ASP A 233 20.91 -4.20 0.49
C ASP A 233 21.58 -3.01 1.21
N PHE A 234 20.82 -2.00 1.63
CA PHE A 234 21.38 -0.75 2.21
C PHE A 234 21.13 -0.55 3.71
N ASP A 235 20.17 -1.24 4.32
CA ASP A 235 19.88 -1.16 5.76
C ASP A 235 19.48 -2.55 6.31
N GLN A 236 20.48 -3.43 6.29
CA GLN A 236 20.34 -4.83 6.70
C GLN A 236 20.00 -4.99 8.18
N ALA A 237 20.49 -4.08 9.03
CA ALA A 237 20.28 -4.15 10.48
C ALA A 237 18.80 -3.92 10.81
N ARG A 238 18.22 -2.82 10.33
CA ARG A 238 16.80 -2.51 10.56
C ARG A 238 15.89 -3.51 9.84
N ALA A 239 16.24 -3.92 8.61
CA ALA A 239 15.51 -4.96 7.90
C ALA A 239 15.45 -6.29 8.67
N SER A 240 16.56 -6.72 9.27
CA SER A 240 16.62 -7.94 10.07
C SER A 240 15.82 -7.82 11.36
N GLU A 241 15.90 -6.67 12.02
CA GLU A 241 15.15 -6.38 13.24
C GLU A 241 13.64 -6.35 12.97
N TYR A 242 13.16 -5.75 11.88
CA TYR A 242 11.74 -5.78 11.51
C TYR A 242 11.22 -7.18 11.20
N ARG A 243 12.02 -8.03 10.54
CA ARG A 243 11.65 -9.43 10.34
C ARG A 243 11.58 -10.19 11.66
N LYS A 244 12.44 -9.88 12.63
CA LYS A 244 12.38 -10.44 13.98
C LYS A 244 11.13 -9.97 14.74
N ARG A 245 10.84 -8.65 14.72
CA ARG A 245 9.62 -8.07 15.32
C ARG A 245 8.36 -8.71 14.76
N ALA A 246 8.28 -8.88 13.44
CA ALA A 246 7.15 -9.53 12.79
C ALA A 246 6.94 -10.98 13.24
N ARG A 247 8.02 -11.73 13.52
CA ARG A 247 7.93 -13.10 14.08
C ARG A 247 7.35 -13.09 15.49
N SER A 248 7.84 -12.19 16.35
CA SER A 248 7.31 -12.04 17.70
C SER A 248 5.83 -11.64 17.67
N TYR A 249 5.49 -10.64 16.85
CA TYR A 249 4.13 -10.18 16.66
C TYR A 249 3.18 -11.29 16.20
N ALA A 250 3.62 -12.15 15.27
CA ALA A 250 2.81 -13.25 14.76
C ALA A 250 2.39 -14.26 15.84
N LEU A 251 3.23 -14.48 16.86
CA LEU A 251 2.92 -15.40 17.96
C LEU A 251 1.74 -14.90 18.82
N ASP A 252 1.60 -13.57 18.95
CA ASP A 252 0.46 -12.98 19.65
C ASP A 252 -0.74 -12.82 18.71
N PHE A 253 -0.50 -12.31 17.50
CA PHE A 253 -1.55 -11.90 16.57
C PHE A 253 -2.38 -13.07 16.04
N VAL A 254 -1.82 -14.28 16.01
CA VAL A 254 -2.59 -15.50 15.65
C VAL A 254 -3.81 -15.70 16.54
N HIS A 255 -3.77 -15.24 17.80
CA HIS A 255 -4.89 -15.33 18.73
C HIS A 255 -6.03 -14.35 18.43
N TYR A 256 -5.86 -13.44 17.46
CA TYR A 256 -6.95 -12.61 16.95
C TYR A 256 -7.78 -13.32 15.88
N GLN A 257 -7.44 -14.57 15.53
CA GLN A 257 -8.19 -15.38 14.59
C GLN A 257 -8.74 -16.64 15.26
N ALA A 258 -9.99 -16.97 14.95
CA ALA A 258 -10.58 -18.26 15.27
C ALA A 258 -9.94 -19.37 14.41
N PRO A 259 -10.00 -20.66 14.82
CA PRO A 259 -9.48 -21.78 14.03
C PRO A 259 -10.01 -21.85 12.60
N GLU A 260 -11.24 -21.35 12.36
CA GLU A 260 -11.88 -21.29 11.05
C GLU A 260 -11.41 -20.10 10.18
N GLY A 261 -10.47 -19.29 10.68
CA GLY A 261 -9.90 -18.13 9.99
C GLY A 261 -10.65 -16.82 10.19
N HIS A 262 -11.71 -16.80 11.00
CA HIS A 262 -12.45 -15.57 11.29
C HIS A 262 -11.68 -14.65 12.25
N SER A 263 -11.48 -13.40 11.86
CA SER A 263 -10.93 -12.36 12.75
C SER A 263 -11.97 -11.95 13.80
N ILE A 264 -11.55 -11.86 15.07
CA ILE A 264 -12.42 -11.34 16.15
C ILE A 264 -12.79 -9.87 15.88
N PRO A 265 -14.00 -9.39 16.21
CA PRO A 265 -14.38 -7.99 16.00
C PRO A 265 -13.79 -7.08 17.09
N PHE A 266 -12.48 -6.81 17.01
CA PHE A 266 -11.73 -6.04 18.01
C PHE A 266 -11.12 -4.75 17.44
N GLY A 267 -11.11 -3.70 18.26
CA GLY A 267 -10.43 -2.44 17.97
C GLY A 267 -11.23 -1.47 17.10
N ARG A 268 -10.59 -0.35 16.73
CA ARG A 268 -11.16 0.64 15.81
C ARG A 268 -10.96 0.18 14.37
N SER A 269 -11.73 0.77 13.46
CA SER A 269 -11.54 0.56 12.02
C SER A 269 -11.69 -0.91 11.61
N LEU A 270 -12.72 -1.59 12.14
CA LEU A 270 -13.04 -3.00 11.87
C LEU A 270 -13.14 -3.35 10.38
N THR A 271 -13.37 -2.36 9.51
CA THR A 271 -13.30 -2.53 8.06
C THR A 271 -11.93 -3.04 7.61
N TYR A 272 -10.82 -2.77 8.31
CA TYR A 272 -9.49 -3.30 7.97
C TYR A 272 -9.25 -4.76 8.42
N ARG A 273 -10.22 -5.42 9.06
CA ARG A 273 -10.06 -6.82 9.50
C ARG A 273 -9.70 -7.79 8.35
N PHE A 274 -10.07 -7.46 7.11
CA PHE A 274 -9.71 -8.26 5.93
C PHE A 274 -8.28 -7.96 5.47
N ALA A 275 -7.77 -6.74 5.71
CA ALA A 275 -6.50 -6.27 5.21
C ALA A 275 -5.30 -6.88 5.96
N THR A 276 -5.54 -7.43 7.16
CA THR A 276 -4.54 -8.12 7.98
C THR A 276 -3.93 -9.35 7.29
N ILE A 277 -4.62 -9.91 6.29
CA ILE A 277 -4.09 -11.01 5.47
C ILE A 277 -2.79 -10.62 4.76
N ALA A 278 -2.61 -9.33 4.45
CA ALA A 278 -1.40 -8.82 3.81
C ALA A 278 -0.14 -9.00 4.69
N PHE A 279 -0.29 -8.93 6.01
CA PHE A 279 0.79 -9.23 6.94
C PHE A 279 1.20 -10.70 6.85
N TRP A 280 0.22 -11.62 6.94
CA TRP A 280 0.46 -13.06 6.93
C TRP A 280 1.12 -13.54 5.64
N THR A 281 0.66 -13.04 4.48
CA THR A 281 1.23 -13.41 3.17
C THR A 281 2.67 -12.94 3.02
N LEU A 282 2.98 -11.72 3.46
CA LEU A 282 4.32 -11.17 3.36
C LEU A 282 5.29 -11.82 4.36
N LEU A 283 4.84 -12.10 5.59
CA LEU A 283 5.60 -12.85 6.57
C LEU A 283 6.01 -14.22 6.02
N HIS A 284 5.06 -14.98 5.47
CA HIS A 284 5.34 -16.28 4.86
C HIS A 284 6.36 -16.17 3.72
N THR A 285 6.20 -15.18 2.84
CA THR A 285 7.09 -14.98 1.69
C THR A 285 8.54 -14.69 2.12
N LEU A 286 8.71 -13.80 3.11
CA LEU A 286 10.04 -13.40 3.61
C LEU A 286 10.69 -14.46 4.50
N MET A 287 9.91 -15.36 5.10
CA MET A 287 10.44 -16.47 5.90
C MET A 287 10.76 -17.70 5.06
N SER A 288 10.04 -17.93 3.98
CA SER A 288 10.29 -19.06 3.07
C SER A 288 11.54 -18.86 2.20
N SER A 289 11.94 -17.60 1.93
CA SER A 289 13.17 -17.29 1.21
C SER A 289 14.45 -17.54 2.04
N LEU A 290 14.34 -17.55 3.38
CA LEU A 290 15.46 -17.91 4.28
C LEU A 290 15.71 -19.42 4.37
N LEU A 291 14.78 -20.26 3.88
CA LEU A 291 14.94 -21.72 3.79
C LEU A 291 15.50 -22.18 2.43
N ARG A 292 15.93 -21.26 1.56
CA ARG A 292 16.57 -21.52 0.26
C ARG A 292 17.99 -20.96 0.16
N LEU A 293 18.75 -21.04 1.25
CA LEU A 293 20.21 -20.91 1.26
C LEU A 293 20.83 -22.16 1.87
#